data_AF-Q8EA02-F1
#
_entry.id   AF-Q8EA02-F1
#
_cell.length_a   1.000
_cell.length_b   1.000
_cell.length_c   1.000
_cell.angle_alpha   90.00
_cell.angle_beta   90.00
_cell.angle_gamma   90.00
#
_symmetry.space_group_name_H-M   'P 1'
#
loop_
_entity.id
_entity.type
_entity.pdbx_description
1 polymer ?
#
loop_
_entity_poly.entity_id
_entity_poly.type
_entity_poly.pdbx_seq_one_letter_code
_entity_poly.pdbx_strand_id
1 'polypeptide(L)'
;MQSQQKADSDLLRVYGRLISLCLILIILAVIGVKYFSTMPQLAARTVELEHTRFLNVLTMVRSQWLSLGKPSQMRLDWELLNEQSARNDQTLVMMNSQGWPQPNTLDDQGCQALWQQFMGQELAENTLMGAYFSKDNSCRYRSKNGDSIGYQLNSGRVIFLTNS
;
A
#
# COMPACT_ATOMS: atom_id res chain seq x y z
N MET A 1 -14.37 -9.74 -70.83
CA MET A 1 -13.03 -9.94 -70.24
C MET A 1 -12.59 -8.80 -69.29
N GLN A 2 -13.19 -7.59 -69.31
CA GLN A 2 -12.80 -6.47 -68.43
C GLN A 2 -13.29 -6.59 -66.95
N SER A 3 -14.30 -7.40 -66.65
CA SER A 3 -14.83 -7.54 -65.28
C SER A 3 -13.93 -8.35 -64.35
N GLN A 4 -13.14 -9.29 -64.87
CA GLN A 4 -12.23 -10.13 -64.07
C GLN A 4 -11.04 -9.32 -63.53
N GLN A 5 -10.42 -8.46 -64.35
CA GLN A 5 -9.30 -7.62 -63.89
C GLN A 5 -9.71 -6.60 -62.81
N LYS A 6 -10.95 -6.10 -62.87
CA LYS A 6 -11.46 -5.16 -61.87
C LYS A 6 -11.72 -5.87 -60.53
N ALA A 7 -12.26 -7.09 -60.58
CA ALA A 7 -12.45 -7.93 -59.40
C ALA A 7 -11.11 -8.27 -58.74
N ASP A 8 -10.07 -8.65 -59.50
CA ASP A 8 -8.74 -8.95 -58.96
C ASP A 8 -8.08 -7.73 -58.32
N SER A 9 -8.24 -6.54 -58.91
CA SER A 9 -7.71 -5.30 -58.34
C SER A 9 -8.40 -4.89 -57.03
N ASP A 10 -9.71 -5.09 -56.91
CA ASP A 10 -10.45 -4.80 -55.68
C ASP A 10 -10.14 -5.84 -54.60
N LEU A 11 -9.94 -7.11 -54.99
CA LEU A 11 -9.58 -8.21 -54.09
C LEU A 11 -8.20 -7.96 -53.46
N LEU A 12 -7.20 -7.56 -54.25
CA LEU A 12 -5.88 -7.16 -53.75
C LEU A 12 -5.93 -5.96 -52.80
N ARG A 13 -6.81 -4.99 -53.06
CA ARG A 13 -6.97 -3.80 -52.22
C ARG A 13 -7.61 -4.11 -50.87
N VAL A 14 -8.58 -5.02 -50.85
CA VAL A 14 -9.23 -5.49 -49.61
C VAL A 14 -8.27 -6.34 -48.78
N TYR A 15 -7.49 -7.22 -49.41
CA TYR A 15 -6.44 -7.99 -48.72
C TYR A 15 -5.38 -7.09 -48.09
N GLY A 16 -4.93 -6.04 -48.78
CA GLY A 16 -3.99 -5.07 -48.22
C GLY A 16 -4.51 -4.36 -46.97
N ARG A 17 -5.80 -3.99 -46.95
CA ARG A 17 -6.45 -3.38 -45.78
C ARG A 17 -6.63 -4.36 -44.62
N LEU A 18 -6.93 -5.63 -44.90
CA LEU A 18 -7.03 -6.67 -43.88
C LEU A 18 -5.68 -6.93 -43.21
N ILE A 19 -4.61 -7.00 -44.00
CA ILE A 19 -3.25 -7.18 -43.49
C ILE A 19 -2.85 -5.99 -42.61
N SER A 20 -3.13 -4.74 -43.02
CA SER A 20 -2.81 -3.57 -42.19
C SER A 20 -3.59 -3.55 -40.88
N LEU A 21 -4.87 -3.94 -40.90
CA LEU A 21 -5.70 -4.06 -39.70
C LEU A 21 -5.16 -5.13 -38.74
N CYS A 22 -4.78 -6.30 -39.25
CA CYS A 22 -4.16 -7.34 -38.45
C CYS A 22 -2.84 -6.89 -37.82
N LEU A 23 -1.99 -6.19 -38.57
CA LEU A 23 -0.73 -5.66 -38.04
C LEU A 23 -0.96 -4.63 -36.92
N ILE A 24 -1.92 -3.73 -37.08
CA ILE A 24 -2.28 -2.75 -36.04
C ILE A 24 -2.79 -3.47 -34.78
N LEU A 25 -3.66 -4.48 -34.94
CA LEU A 25 -4.17 -5.26 -33.80
C LEU A 25 -3.06 -6.03 -33.08
N ILE A 26 -2.11 -6.60 -33.81
CA ILE A 26 -0.94 -7.28 -33.20
C ILE A 26 -0.09 -6.28 -32.41
N ILE A 27 0.17 -5.09 -32.97
CA ILE A 27 0.93 -4.05 -32.27
C ILE A 27 0.21 -3.63 -30.98
N LEU A 28 -1.11 -3.38 -31.04
CA LEU A 28 -1.92 -3.04 -29.87
C LEU A 28 -1.93 -4.17 -28.83
N ALA A 29 -2.01 -5.43 -29.26
CA ALA A 29 -1.98 -6.59 -28.37
C ALA A 29 -0.62 -6.72 -27.67
N VAL A 30 0.49 -6.54 -28.39
CA VAL A 30 1.85 -6.59 -27.82
C VAL A 30 2.06 -5.45 -26.83
N ILE A 31 1.63 -4.23 -27.17
CA ILE A 31 1.69 -3.06 -26.26
C ILE A 31 0.81 -3.31 -25.04
N GLY A 32 -0.41 -3.82 -25.24
CA GLY A 32 -1.33 -4.16 -24.16
C GLY A 32 -0.72 -5.18 -23.21
N VAL A 33 -0.28 -6.33 -23.71
CA VAL A 33 0.34 -7.38 -22.89
C VAL A 33 1.57 -6.85 -22.16
N LYS A 34 2.46 -6.10 -22.83
CA LYS A 34 3.65 -5.51 -22.20
C LYS A 34 3.28 -4.50 -21.12
N TYR A 35 2.29 -3.65 -21.36
CA TYR A 35 1.86 -2.63 -20.39
C TYR A 35 1.16 -3.26 -19.18
N PHE A 36 0.26 -4.23 -19.41
CA PHE A 36 -0.43 -4.95 -18.35
C PHE A 36 0.50 -5.89 -17.57
N SER A 37 1.53 -6.49 -18.19
CA SER A 37 2.51 -7.33 -17.48
C SER A 37 3.54 -6.52 -16.69
N THR A 38 3.76 -5.25 -17.02
CA THR A 38 4.64 -4.33 -16.27
C THR A 38 3.89 -3.63 -15.12
N MET A 39 2.57 -3.83 -15.01
CA MET A 39 1.66 -3.25 -14.01
C MET A 39 1.48 -4.02 -12.66
N PRO A 40 2.31 -5.02 -12.23
CA PRO A 40 2.30 -5.44 -10.83
C PRO A 40 3.24 -4.61 -9.93
N GLN A 41 4.05 -3.70 -10.50
CA GLN A 41 5.09 -2.97 -9.77
C GLN A 41 4.58 -1.78 -8.96
N LEU A 42 3.37 -1.28 -9.26
CA LEU A 42 2.79 -0.15 -8.52
C LEU A 42 2.36 -0.56 -7.10
N ALA A 43 1.82 -1.78 -6.93
CA ALA A 43 1.38 -2.24 -5.62
C ALA A 43 2.55 -2.55 -4.67
N ALA A 44 3.63 -3.17 -5.18
CA ALA A 44 4.84 -3.40 -4.40
C ALA A 44 5.52 -2.07 -3.98
N ARG A 45 5.53 -1.07 -4.88
CA ARG A 45 6.01 0.28 -4.53
C ARG A 45 5.13 0.97 -3.49
N THR A 46 3.82 0.75 -3.49
CA THR A 46 2.94 1.30 -2.44
C THR A 46 3.31 0.75 -1.07
N VAL A 47 3.51 -0.57 -0.91
CA VAL A 47 3.83 -1.13 0.42
C VAL A 47 5.22 -0.71 0.92
N GLU A 48 6.20 -0.59 0.02
CA GLU A 48 7.54 -0.06 0.37
C GLU A 48 7.49 1.41 0.82
N LEU A 49 6.63 2.21 0.18
CA LEU A 49 6.42 3.61 0.53
C LEU A 49 5.70 3.75 1.88
N GLU A 50 4.66 2.94 2.13
CA GLU A 50 3.98 2.86 3.43
C GLU A 50 4.93 2.39 4.54
N HIS A 51 5.80 1.41 4.26
CA HIS A 51 6.81 0.93 5.19
C HIS A 51 7.79 2.04 5.61
N THR A 52 8.30 2.81 4.63
CA THR A 52 9.23 3.91 4.91
C THR A 52 8.55 5.03 5.69
N ARG A 53 7.31 5.38 5.35
CA ARG A 53 6.51 6.37 6.08
C ARG A 53 6.27 5.93 7.52
N PHE A 54 5.91 4.66 7.73
CA PHE A 54 5.69 4.09 9.06
C PHE A 54 6.96 4.14 9.92
N LEU A 55 8.11 3.78 9.36
CA LEU A 55 9.40 3.89 10.06
C LEU A 55 9.75 5.33 10.45
N ASN A 56 9.51 6.28 9.55
CA ASN A 56 9.76 7.70 9.82
C ASN A 56 8.87 8.21 10.96
N VAL A 57 7.58 7.86 10.95
CA VAL A 57 6.64 8.20 12.03
C VAL A 57 7.09 7.59 13.34
N LEU A 58 7.40 6.29 13.39
CA LEU A 58 7.88 5.64 14.61
C LEU A 58 9.14 6.29 15.20
N THR A 59 10.07 6.69 14.33
CA THR A 59 11.30 7.36 14.75
C THR A 59 10.99 8.73 15.36
N MET A 60 10.09 9.49 14.76
CA MET A 60 9.62 10.77 15.28
C MET A 60 8.92 10.60 16.63
N VAL A 61 7.99 9.64 16.76
CA VAL A 61 7.27 9.35 18.01
C VAL A 61 8.25 9.00 19.14
N ARG A 62 9.23 8.13 18.85
CA ARG A 62 10.26 7.76 19.83
C ARG A 62 11.11 8.97 20.25
N SER A 63 11.46 9.86 19.31
CA SER A 63 12.22 11.07 19.60
C SER A 63 11.45 12.02 20.53
N GLN A 64 10.15 12.24 20.26
CA GLN A 64 9.32 13.07 21.10
C GLN A 64 9.11 12.44 22.49
N TRP A 65 8.95 11.12 22.59
CA TRP A 65 8.87 10.40 23.87
C TRP A 65 10.13 10.56 24.72
N LEU A 66 11.32 10.52 24.10
CA LEU A 66 12.59 10.80 24.78
C LEU A 66 12.67 12.25 25.26
N SER A 67 12.21 13.20 24.44
CA SER A 67 12.18 14.64 24.78
C SER A 67 11.25 14.93 25.96
N LEU A 68 10.09 14.26 26.04
CA LEU A 68 9.09 14.43 27.10
C LEU A 68 9.43 13.69 28.41
N GLY A 69 10.59 13.05 28.51
CA GLY A 69 11.00 12.37 29.74
C GLY A 69 10.33 11.01 29.96
N LYS A 70 9.97 10.30 28.89
CA LYS A 70 9.47 8.91 28.90
C LYS A 70 8.09 8.70 29.54
N PRO A 71 7.06 9.47 29.15
CA PRO A 71 5.72 9.28 29.70
C PRO A 71 5.10 7.93 29.27
N SER A 72 4.18 7.40 30.08
CA SER A 72 3.43 6.17 29.76
C SER A 72 2.33 6.41 28.72
N GLN A 73 1.90 7.66 28.56
CA GLN A 73 0.92 8.10 27.56
C GLN A 73 1.44 9.37 26.90
N MET A 74 1.28 9.46 25.59
CA MET A 74 1.75 10.61 24.84
C MET A 74 0.70 11.05 23.83
N ARG A 75 0.50 12.36 23.71
CA ARG A 75 -0.29 12.93 22.61
C ARG A 75 0.62 13.03 21.39
N LEU A 76 0.20 12.43 20.30
CA LEU A 76 0.86 12.58 19.01
C LEU A 76 0.44 13.92 18.41
N ASP A 77 1.34 14.90 18.43
CA ASP A 77 1.13 16.21 17.81
C ASP A 77 1.32 16.08 16.28
N TRP A 78 0.41 15.39 15.60
CA TRP A 78 0.35 15.33 14.12
C TRP A 78 -0.18 16.64 13.50
N GLU A 79 -0.55 17.61 14.34
CA GLU A 79 -1.38 18.81 14.08
C GLU A 79 -0.72 19.82 13.11
N LEU A 80 0.52 19.55 12.71
CA LEU A 80 1.25 20.31 11.69
C LEU A 80 1.20 19.68 10.28
N LEU A 81 0.69 18.44 10.13
CA LEU A 81 0.75 17.68 8.88
C LEU A 81 -0.60 17.50 8.18
N ASN A 82 -1.74 17.69 8.87
CA ASN A 82 -3.06 17.54 8.26
C ASN A 82 -4.11 18.34 9.02
N GLU A 83 -4.62 19.43 8.44
CA GLU A 83 -5.65 20.30 9.05
C GLU A 83 -7.01 19.60 9.28
N GLN A 84 -7.18 18.37 8.78
CA GLN A 84 -8.44 17.61 8.86
C GLN A 84 -8.56 16.61 10.01
N SER A 85 -7.49 16.33 10.77
CA SER A 85 -7.50 15.35 11.88
C SER A 85 -7.82 15.93 13.27
N ALA A 86 -8.08 17.24 13.36
CA ALA A 86 -8.20 18.03 14.60
C ALA A 86 -9.42 17.73 15.51
N ARG A 87 -10.15 16.62 15.35
CA ARG A 87 -11.43 16.41 16.06
C ARG A 87 -11.56 15.13 16.90
N ASN A 88 -10.54 14.28 17.03
CA ASN A 88 -10.69 13.03 17.79
C ASN A 88 -9.66 12.85 18.91
N ASP A 89 -10.13 12.27 20.02
CA ASP A 89 -9.37 11.67 21.14
C ASP A 89 -8.36 10.59 20.70
N GLN A 90 -8.26 10.32 19.40
CA GLN A 90 -7.33 9.39 18.74
C GLN A 90 -5.85 9.85 18.79
N THR A 91 -5.55 11.02 19.34
CA THR A 91 -4.18 11.52 19.50
C THR A 91 -3.43 10.90 20.67
N LEU A 92 -4.12 10.29 21.63
CA LEU A 92 -3.46 9.69 22.78
C LEU A 92 -2.98 8.28 22.45
N VAL A 93 -1.68 8.05 22.59
CA VAL A 93 -1.02 6.77 22.34
C VAL A 93 -0.37 6.27 23.61
N MET A 94 -0.67 5.02 23.96
CA MET A 94 -0.05 4.31 25.07
C MET A 94 1.37 3.91 24.67
N MET A 95 2.33 4.05 25.58
CA MET A 95 3.73 3.70 25.33
C MET A 95 4.15 2.58 26.27
N ASN A 96 4.90 1.60 25.77
CA ASN A 96 5.55 0.62 26.62
C ASN A 96 6.78 1.24 27.34
N SER A 97 7.34 0.49 28.28
CA SER A 97 8.54 0.91 29.04
C SER A 97 9.79 1.13 28.17
N GLN A 98 9.79 0.62 26.93
CA GLN A 98 10.88 0.74 25.97
C GLN A 98 10.69 1.92 24.99
N GLY A 99 9.59 2.68 25.15
CA GLY A 99 9.27 3.86 24.35
C GLY A 99 8.65 3.54 23.00
N TRP A 100 7.90 2.44 22.92
CA TRP A 100 7.18 2.04 21.71
C TRP A 100 5.68 2.12 21.89
N PRO A 101 4.96 2.70 20.91
CA PRO A 101 3.51 2.74 20.92
C PRO A 101 2.86 1.38 21.07
N GLN A 102 1.77 1.35 21.82
CA GLN A 102 0.94 0.17 22.07
C GLN A 102 -0.49 0.46 21.59
N PRO A 103 -1.17 -0.56 21.05
CA PRO A 103 -2.60 -0.45 20.82
C PRO A 103 -3.34 -0.39 22.17
N ASN A 104 -4.51 0.24 22.19
CA ASN A 104 -5.33 0.32 23.40
C ASN A 104 -5.85 -1.07 23.84
N THR A 105 -6.06 -1.96 22.86
CA THR A 105 -6.49 -3.34 23.04
C THR A 105 -5.55 -4.27 22.28
N LEU A 106 -5.24 -5.44 22.84
CA LEU A 106 -4.38 -6.45 22.20
C LEU A 106 -5.23 -7.39 21.32
N ASP A 107 -5.89 -6.80 20.33
CA ASP A 107 -6.75 -7.48 19.37
C ASP A 107 -6.62 -6.84 17.98
N ASP A 108 -7.31 -7.43 17.00
CA ASP A 108 -7.27 -6.96 15.62
C ASP A 108 -7.73 -5.50 15.51
N GLN A 109 -8.76 -5.12 16.27
CA GLN A 109 -9.28 -3.75 16.31
C GLN A 109 -8.25 -2.75 16.86
N GLY A 110 -7.52 -3.13 17.91
CA GLY A 110 -6.47 -2.31 18.50
C GLY A 110 -5.30 -2.09 17.55
N CYS A 111 -4.88 -3.13 16.81
CA CYS A 111 -3.87 -2.97 15.76
C CYS A 111 -4.36 -2.07 14.61
N GLN A 112 -5.63 -2.18 14.22
CA GLN A 112 -6.21 -1.30 13.19
C GLN A 112 -6.26 0.16 13.66
N ALA A 113 -6.69 0.40 14.90
CA ALA A 113 -6.70 1.73 15.50
C ALA A 113 -5.28 2.32 15.58
N LEU A 114 -4.29 1.51 16.00
CA LEU A 114 -2.90 1.94 16.06
C LEU A 114 -2.35 2.35 14.68
N TRP A 115 -2.71 1.61 13.63
CA TRP A 115 -2.35 2.00 12.26
C TRP A 115 -2.95 3.34 11.86
N GLN A 116 -4.24 3.54 12.15
CA GLN A 116 -4.94 4.80 11.87
C GLN A 116 -4.27 5.97 12.60
N GLN A 117 -3.83 5.77 13.85
CA GLN A 117 -3.12 6.78 14.63
C GLN A 117 -1.78 7.18 14.00
N PHE A 118 -1.05 6.25 13.40
CA PHE A 118 0.24 6.55 12.77
C PHE A 118 0.12 7.12 11.37
N MET A 119 -0.79 6.58 10.57
CA MET A 119 -0.87 6.91 9.15
C MET A 119 -1.84 8.05 8.87
N GLY A 120 -2.65 8.44 9.86
CA GLY A 120 -3.69 9.46 9.74
C GLY A 120 -4.78 9.08 8.75
N GLN A 121 -4.84 7.81 8.37
CA GLN A 121 -5.73 7.26 7.36
C GLN A 121 -6.31 5.97 7.90
N GLU A 122 -7.61 5.79 7.75
CA GLU A 122 -8.23 4.49 7.96
C GLU A 122 -7.62 3.49 6.97
N LEU A 123 -7.44 2.27 7.45
CA LEU A 123 -7.18 1.14 6.59
C LEU A 123 -8.36 1.04 5.63
N ALA A 124 -8.22 1.52 4.40
CA ALA A 124 -9.32 1.39 3.45
C ALA A 124 -9.62 -0.11 3.31
N GLU A 125 -10.90 -0.47 3.34
CA GLU A 125 -11.39 -1.86 3.39
C GLU A 125 -10.78 -2.77 2.31
N ASN A 126 -10.17 -2.18 1.28
CA ASN A 126 -9.57 -2.86 0.14
C ASN A 126 -8.03 -2.86 0.08
N THR A 127 -7.30 -2.19 0.97
CA THR A 127 -5.82 -2.10 0.88
C THR A 127 -5.09 -2.90 1.93
N LEU A 128 -5.46 -2.82 3.21
CA LEU A 128 -4.71 -3.45 4.29
C LEU A 128 -5.64 -3.95 5.42
N MET A 129 -5.42 -5.17 5.92
CA MET A 129 -6.09 -5.71 7.11
C MET A 129 -5.10 -5.80 8.27
N GLY A 130 -5.36 -5.08 9.36
CA GLY A 130 -4.61 -5.19 10.61
C GLY A 130 -5.10 -6.36 11.45
N ALA A 131 -4.17 -7.20 11.91
CA ALA A 131 -4.43 -8.34 12.79
C ALA A 131 -3.37 -8.45 13.88
N TYR A 132 -3.79 -8.84 15.08
CA TYR A 132 -2.92 -9.06 16.22
C TYR A 132 -2.40 -10.51 16.24
N PHE A 133 -1.09 -10.64 16.40
CA PHE A 133 -0.40 -11.92 16.52
C PHE A 133 0.16 -12.06 17.93
N SER A 134 -0.52 -12.87 18.75
CA SER A 134 -0.14 -13.11 20.14
C SER A 134 1.19 -13.85 20.30
N LYS A 135 1.57 -14.70 19.33
CA LYS A 135 2.78 -15.52 19.38
C LYS A 135 4.06 -14.70 19.52
N ASP A 136 4.12 -13.55 18.87
CA ASP A 136 5.29 -12.66 18.84
C ASP A 136 4.97 -11.24 19.32
N ASN A 137 3.79 -11.05 19.94
CA ASN A 137 3.25 -9.76 20.38
C ASN A 137 3.40 -8.69 19.30
N SER A 138 2.85 -8.95 18.11
CA SER A 138 2.99 -8.08 16.94
C SER A 138 1.66 -7.73 16.29
N CYS A 139 1.60 -6.55 15.68
CA CYS A 139 0.53 -6.18 14.77
C CYS A 139 0.99 -6.45 13.33
N ARG A 140 0.20 -7.17 12.53
CA ARG A 140 0.50 -7.44 11.13
C ARG A 140 -0.56 -6.83 10.22
N TYR A 141 -0.10 -6.07 9.25
CA TYR A 141 -0.92 -5.39 8.26
C TYR A 141 -0.70 -6.09 6.91
N ARG A 142 -1.72 -6.79 6.42
CA ARG A 142 -1.64 -7.57 5.17
C ARG A 142 -2.37 -6.88 4.03
N SER A 143 -1.71 -6.79 2.89
CA SER A 143 -2.31 -6.36 1.62
C SER A 143 -3.00 -7.51 0.91
N LYS A 144 -3.93 -7.20 0.00
CA LYS A 144 -4.61 -8.19 -0.86
C LYS A 144 -3.64 -9.01 -1.71
N ASN A 145 -2.47 -8.47 -2.02
CA ASN A 145 -1.45 -9.15 -2.81
C ASN A 145 -0.61 -10.15 -2.00
N GLY A 146 -0.86 -10.26 -0.69
CA GLY A 146 -0.15 -11.15 0.23
C GLY A 146 1.05 -10.51 0.92
N ASP A 147 1.51 -9.35 0.44
CA ASP A 147 2.54 -8.56 1.12
C ASP A 147 2.07 -8.11 2.49
N SER A 148 2.98 -8.09 3.47
CA SER A 148 2.63 -7.74 4.84
C SER A 148 3.70 -6.96 5.56
N ILE A 149 3.26 -6.05 6.43
CA ILE A 149 4.08 -5.28 7.34
C ILE A 149 3.80 -5.80 8.75
N GLY A 150 4.81 -6.30 9.45
CA GLY A 150 4.74 -6.70 10.85
C GLY A 150 5.39 -5.65 11.74
N TYR A 151 4.70 -5.22 12.78
CA TYR A 151 5.19 -4.30 13.82
C TYR A 151 5.26 -5.04 15.16
N GLN A 152 6.47 -5.21 15.69
CA GLN A 152 6.68 -5.83 17.01
C GLN A 152 6.46 -4.82 18.12
N LEU A 153 5.46 -5.06 18.98
CA LEU A 153 5.07 -4.13 20.04
C LEU A 153 6.15 -3.96 21.10
N ASN A 154 6.99 -4.97 21.33
CA ASN A 154 8.04 -4.90 22.34
C ASN A 154 9.25 -4.10 21.85
N SER A 155 9.71 -4.36 20.63
CA SER A 155 10.99 -3.85 20.13
C SER A 155 10.87 -2.65 19.20
N GLY A 156 9.66 -2.32 18.75
CA GLY A 156 9.43 -1.33 17.71
C GLY A 156 9.89 -1.78 16.32
N ARG A 157 10.33 -3.04 16.17
CA ARG A 157 10.84 -3.57 14.90
C ARG A 157 9.73 -3.65 13.88
N VAL A 158 10.00 -3.13 12.69
CA VAL A 158 9.12 -3.26 11.52
C VAL A 158 9.74 -4.28 10.57
N ILE A 159 8.94 -5.23 10.10
CA ILE A 159 9.35 -6.32 9.23
C ILE A 159 8.45 -6.29 8.00
N PHE A 160 9.06 -6.22 6.82
CA PHE A 160 8.35 -6.37 5.56
C PHE A 160 8.48 -7.81 5.05
N LEU A 161 7.36 -8.43 4.69
CA LEU A 161 7.30 -9.77 4.12
C LEU A 161 6.56 -9.68 2.78
N THR A 162 7.24 -10.02 1.70
CA THR A 162 6.63 -10.13 0.37
C THR A 162 6.10 -11.53 0.14
N ASN A 163 4.95 -11.66 -0.51
CA ASN A 163 4.47 -12.97 -0.94
C ASN A 163 5.21 -13.36 -2.24
N SER A 164 6.16 -14.30 -2.15
CA SER A 164 6.95 -14.81 -3.26
C SER A 164 6.23 -15.89 -4.06
#